data_AF-A0A4W5KAL9-F1
#
_entry.id   AF-A0A4W5KAL9-F1
#
_cell.length_a   1.000
_cell.length_b   1.000
_cell.length_c   1.000
_cell.angle_alpha   90.00
_cell.angle_beta   90.00
_cell.angle_gamma   90.00
#
_symmetry.space_group_name_H-M   'P 1'
#
loop_
_entity.id
_entity.type
_entity.pdbx_description
1 polymer ?
#
loop_
_entity_poly.entity_id
_entity_poly.type
_entity_poly.pdbx_seq_one_letter_code
_entity_poly.pdbx_strand_id
1 'polypeptide(L)'
;MTHYTTFIQLSRNGAGGAGFPGPEASFSTQMLDLPLPSGVRLVPESQTSLSLSWDRVIGPGSATEDWTYQVECVQSSDPGTIKTYQLPANSTGLKLPDLKPRHKYECRVRMMTVSVGQHSQPVSAWTLSNELPPAPSAIRSCNITDTSAIVTWSLAEGHSISKVID
;
A
#
# COMPACT_ATOMS: atom_id res chain seq x y z
N MET A 1 -20.23 -6.56 7.28
CA MET A 1 -20.96 -7.31 8.31
C MET A 1 -22.44 -6.97 8.15
N THR A 2 -23.31 -7.96 8.02
CA THR A 2 -24.75 -7.74 7.91
C THR A 2 -25.44 -8.46 9.06
N HIS A 3 -26.30 -7.75 9.78
CA HIS A 3 -27.08 -8.31 10.88
C HIS A 3 -28.35 -8.95 10.32
N TYR A 4 -28.58 -10.21 10.67
CA TYR A 4 -29.78 -10.95 10.29
C TYR A 4 -30.55 -11.37 11.54
N THR A 5 -31.86 -11.23 11.47
CA THR A 5 -32.80 -11.82 12.42
C THR A 5 -33.63 -12.85 11.68
N THR A 6 -33.65 -14.08 12.19
CA THR A 6 -34.32 -15.21 11.57
C THR A 6 -35.20 -15.93 12.57
N PHE A 7 -36.34 -16.45 12.12
CA PHE A 7 -37.18 -17.36 12.90
C PHE A 7 -37.63 -18.49 11.97
N ILE A 8 -37.92 -19.66 12.55
CA ILE A 8 -38.33 -20.84 11.81
C ILE A 8 -39.80 -21.12 12.12
N GLN A 9 -40.61 -21.37 11.09
CA GLN A 9 -42.03 -21.74 11.24
C GLN A 9 -42.30 -23.05 10.49
N LEU A 10 -42.89 -24.01 11.18
CA LEU A 10 -43.22 -25.32 10.61
C LEU A 10 -44.64 -25.32 10.02
N SER A 11 -44.82 -25.98 8.88
CA SER A 11 -46.12 -26.17 8.24
C SER A 11 -46.38 -27.66 7.98
N ARG A 12 -47.66 -28.04 7.90
CA ARG A 12 -48.10 -29.40 7.55
C ARG A 12 -49.15 -29.35 6.44
N ASN A 13 -49.23 -30.40 5.64
CA ASN A 13 -50.24 -30.51 4.60
C ASN A 13 -51.63 -30.80 5.20
N GLY A 14 -52.66 -30.04 4.81
CA GLY A 14 -54.04 -30.17 5.26
C GLY A 14 -54.63 -28.88 5.86
N ALA A 15 -55.92 -28.89 6.26
CA ALA A 15 -56.58 -27.73 6.87
C ALA A 15 -55.93 -27.34 8.21
N GLY A 16 -55.58 -26.06 8.38
CA GLY A 16 -54.82 -25.53 9.52
C GLY A 16 -53.28 -25.60 9.37
N GLY A 17 -52.78 -25.51 8.13
CA GLY A 17 -51.44 -25.94 7.73
C GLY A 17 -50.21 -25.15 8.21
N ALA A 18 -50.28 -24.12 9.06
CA ALA A 18 -49.09 -23.40 9.55
C ALA A 18 -49.07 -23.31 11.09
N GLY A 19 -47.97 -23.74 11.70
CA GLY A 19 -47.73 -23.64 13.14
C GLY A 19 -47.25 -22.25 13.56
N PHE A 20 -47.00 -22.04 14.85
CA PHE A 20 -46.48 -20.77 15.37
C PHE A 20 -45.01 -20.55 14.98
N PRO A 21 -44.57 -19.28 14.81
CA PRO A 21 -43.16 -18.98 14.60
C PRO A 21 -42.34 -19.36 15.84
N GLY A 22 -41.17 -19.93 15.62
CA GLY A 22 -40.18 -20.21 16.66
C GLY A 22 -39.50 -18.93 17.20
N PRO A 23 -38.61 -19.07 18.20
CA PRO A 23 -37.89 -17.93 18.75
C PRO A 23 -37.00 -17.27 17.70
N GLU A 24 -36.85 -15.95 17.81
CA GLU A 24 -35.94 -15.19 16.96
C GLU A 24 -34.49 -15.51 17.33
N ALA A 25 -33.70 -15.83 16.31
CA ALA A 25 -32.26 -15.96 16.40
C ALA A 25 -31.61 -14.83 15.58
N SER A 26 -30.74 -14.07 16.25
CA SER A 26 -29.96 -13.01 15.63
C SER A 26 -28.51 -13.47 15.44
N PHE A 27 -27.97 -13.28 14.24
CA PHE A 27 -26.57 -13.53 13.95
C PHE A 27 -26.02 -12.49 12.99
N SER A 28 -24.70 -12.36 12.95
CA SER A 28 -24.02 -11.45 12.02
C SER A 28 -23.08 -12.23 11.11
N THR A 29 -23.00 -11.86 9.84
CA THR A 29 -22.04 -12.45 8.91
C THR A 29 -20.63 -11.93 9.21
N GLN A 30 -19.61 -12.81 9.16
CA GLN A 30 -18.22 -12.37 9.23
C GLN A 30 -17.89 -11.46 8.04
N MET A 31 -17.11 -10.41 8.30
CA MET A 31 -16.57 -9.57 7.23
C MET A 31 -15.46 -10.35 6.52
N LEU A 32 -15.73 -10.74 5.28
CA LEU A 32 -14.76 -11.40 4.41
C LEU A 32 -13.98 -10.30 3.69
N ASP A 33 -12.67 -10.27 3.92
CA ASP A 33 -11.66 -9.40 3.31
C ASP A 33 -11.82 -7.89 3.50
N LEU A 34 -10.95 -7.33 4.34
CA LEU A 34 -10.75 -5.89 4.41
C LEU A 34 -10.24 -5.38 3.05
N PRO A 35 -10.78 -4.25 2.55
CA PRO A 35 -10.31 -3.68 1.29
C PRO A 35 -8.82 -3.32 1.39
N LEU A 36 -8.01 -3.80 0.45
CA LEU A 36 -6.59 -3.42 0.42
C LEU A 36 -6.44 -1.97 -0.07
N PRO A 37 -5.54 -1.18 0.56
CA PRO A 37 -5.18 0.12 0.02
C PRO A 37 -4.62 -0.03 -1.39
N SER A 38 -5.22 0.68 -2.34
CA SER A 38 -4.81 0.71 -3.74
C SER A 38 -4.11 2.03 -4.06
N GLY A 39 -3.50 2.13 -5.25
CA GLY A 39 -2.78 3.34 -5.65
C GLY A 39 -1.59 3.70 -4.75
N VAL A 40 -1.04 2.72 -4.02
CA VAL A 40 0.09 2.95 -3.12
C VAL A 40 1.29 3.44 -3.94
N ARG A 41 1.86 4.57 -3.55
CA ARG A 41 3.00 5.20 -4.22
C ARG A 41 3.97 5.73 -3.19
N LEU A 42 5.25 5.43 -3.39
CA LEU A 42 6.35 5.93 -2.59
C LEU A 42 7.22 6.82 -3.47
N VAL A 43 7.41 8.07 -3.07
CA VAL A 43 8.16 9.07 -3.83
C VAL A 43 9.24 9.73 -2.98
N PRO A 44 10.41 10.07 -3.56
CA PRO A 44 11.41 10.86 -2.87
C PRO A 44 10.94 12.28 -2.62
N GLU A 45 11.04 12.73 -1.39
CA GLU A 45 10.75 14.12 -1.01
C GLU A 45 12.05 14.87 -0.68
N SER A 46 13.00 14.22 -0.02
CA SER A 46 14.31 14.78 0.28
C SER A 46 15.41 13.72 0.33
N GLN A 47 16.63 14.12 0.72
CA GLN A 47 17.73 13.19 0.97
C GLN A 47 17.47 12.28 2.16
N THR A 48 16.59 12.65 3.09
CA THR A 48 16.32 11.89 4.32
C THR A 48 14.84 11.63 4.54
N SER A 49 13.99 11.90 3.53
CA SER A 49 12.55 11.64 3.62
C SER A 49 11.95 11.10 2.33
N LEU A 50 10.97 10.22 2.50
CA LEU A 50 10.10 9.70 1.44
C LEU A 50 8.65 10.05 1.79
N SER A 51 7.83 10.26 0.77
CA SER A 51 6.38 10.43 0.91
C SER A 51 5.67 9.18 0.39
N LEU A 52 4.91 8.53 1.27
CA LEU A 52 4.04 7.42 0.93
C LEU A 52 2.61 7.96 0.79
N SER A 53 1.91 7.57 -0.26
CA SER A 53 0.51 7.95 -0.52
C SER A 53 -0.28 6.75 -1.03
N TRP A 54 -1.59 6.74 -0.82
CA TRP A 54 -2.51 5.71 -1.33
C TRP A 54 -3.90 6.29 -1.58
N ASP A 55 -4.69 5.59 -2.37
CA ASP A 55 -6.06 5.98 -2.65
C ASP A 55 -6.94 5.84 -1.41
N ARG A 56 -7.89 6.78 -1.26
CA ARG A 56 -8.80 6.77 -0.12
C ARG A 56 -9.65 5.50 -0.17
N VAL A 57 -9.52 4.66 0.85
CA VAL A 57 -10.37 3.48 0.98
C VAL A 57 -11.69 3.92 1.62
N ILE A 58 -12.79 3.65 0.93
CA ILE A 58 -14.12 3.72 1.54
C ILE A 58 -14.24 2.47 2.38
N GLY A 59 -14.18 2.64 3.70
CA GLY A 59 -14.24 1.53 4.65
C GLY A 59 -15.50 0.66 4.43
N PRO A 60 -15.48 -0.59 4.91
CA PRO A 60 -16.65 -1.45 4.84
C PRO A 60 -17.83 -0.75 5.50
N GLY A 61 -19.00 -0.75 4.83
CA GLY A 61 -20.12 0.17 5.06
C GLY A 61 -20.88 0.08 6.39
N SER A 62 -20.20 -0.05 7.53
CA SER A 62 -20.77 0.21 8.86
C SER A 62 -19.91 1.26 9.55
N ALA A 63 -20.48 2.43 9.80
CA ALA A 63 -19.84 3.60 10.41
C ALA A 63 -19.43 3.42 11.90
N THR A 64 -19.25 2.18 12.35
CA THR A 64 -19.13 1.79 13.76
C THR A 64 -17.88 1.00 14.11
N GLU A 65 -17.03 0.67 13.13
CA GLU A 65 -15.75 0.01 13.41
C GLU A 65 -14.61 1.02 13.29
N ASP A 66 -13.98 1.31 14.43
CA ASP A 66 -12.72 2.06 14.48
C ASP A 66 -11.63 1.23 13.82
N TRP A 67 -11.13 1.70 12.67
CA TRP A 67 -10.05 1.06 11.95
C TRP A 67 -8.89 2.02 11.74
N THR A 68 -7.69 1.47 11.59
CA THR A 68 -6.46 2.24 11.37
C THR A 68 -5.68 1.69 10.18
N TYR A 69 -4.79 2.51 9.63
CA TYR A 69 -3.77 2.05 8.71
C TYR A 69 -2.49 1.73 9.48
N GLN A 70 -1.84 0.65 9.09
CA GLN A 70 -0.48 0.35 9.51
C GLN A 70 0.45 0.36 8.30
N VAL A 71 1.48 1.19 8.38
CA VAL A 71 2.55 1.24 7.39
C VAL A 71 3.77 0.57 8.00
N GLU A 72 4.37 -0.34 7.25
CA GLU A 72 5.65 -0.95 7.58
C GLU A 72 6.63 -0.63 6.46
N CYS A 73 7.78 -0.06 6.82
CA CYS A 73 8.83 0.31 5.91
C CYS A 73 10.15 -0.30 6.34
N VAL A 74 10.91 -0.83 5.39
CA VAL A 74 12.18 -1.50 5.60
C VAL A 74 13.22 -0.96 4.64
N GLN A 75 14.47 -0.87 5.10
CA GLN A 75 15.60 -0.52 4.24
C GLN A 75 16.02 -1.77 3.46
N SER A 76 16.11 -1.70 2.13
CA SER A 76 16.41 -2.90 1.31
C SER A 76 17.79 -3.52 1.62
N SER A 77 18.75 -2.72 2.10
CA SER A 77 20.09 -3.21 2.50
C SER A 77 20.16 -3.73 3.94
N ASP A 78 19.14 -3.45 4.76
CA ASP A 78 19.05 -3.90 6.15
C ASP A 78 17.60 -4.31 6.46
N PRO A 79 17.20 -5.52 6.02
CA PRO A 79 15.84 -6.01 6.21
C PRO A 79 15.47 -6.28 7.67
N GLY A 80 16.45 -6.26 8.60
CA GLY A 80 16.21 -6.48 10.02
C GLY A 80 15.57 -5.29 10.74
N THR A 81 15.70 -4.09 10.21
CA THR A 81 15.19 -2.85 10.82
C THR A 81 13.87 -2.43 10.17
N ILE A 82 12.75 -2.87 10.75
CA ILE A 82 11.40 -2.49 10.29
C ILE A 82 10.91 -1.26 11.06
N LYS A 83 10.57 -0.20 10.34
CA LYS A 83 9.88 0.97 10.89
C LYS A 83 8.37 0.82 10.69
N THR A 84 7.61 0.92 11.78
CA THR A 84 6.16 0.73 11.77
C THR A 84 5.45 2.00 12.22
N TYR A 85 4.43 2.41 11.47
CA TYR A 85 3.63 3.61 11.74
C TYR A 85 2.15 3.24 11.77
N GLN A 86 1.43 3.75 12.77
CA GLN A 86 -0.02 3.62 12.90
C GLN A 86 -0.67 4.95 12.56
N LEU A 87 -1.68 4.92 11.72
CA LEU A 87 -2.34 6.10 11.17
C LEU A 87 -3.87 5.97 11.27
N PRO A 88 -4.58 7.08 11.49
CA PRO A 88 -6.04 7.06 11.53
C PRO A 88 -6.65 6.76 10.15
N ALA A 89 -7.87 6.23 10.14
CA ALA A 89 -8.65 5.88 8.95
C ALA A 89 -8.79 6.99 7.89
N ASN A 90 -8.71 8.26 8.30
CA ASN A 90 -8.81 9.40 7.40
C ASN A 90 -7.49 9.72 6.64
N SER A 91 -6.40 9.01 6.94
CA SER A 91 -5.10 9.24 6.34
C SER A 91 -5.00 8.64 4.93
N THR A 92 -4.45 9.40 4.01
CA THR A 92 -4.18 8.97 2.61
C THR A 92 -2.69 9.01 2.27
N GLY A 93 -1.85 9.25 3.27
CA GLY A 93 -0.41 9.30 3.09
C GLY A 93 0.33 9.48 4.42
N LEU A 94 1.65 9.34 4.34
CA LEU A 94 2.60 9.46 5.43
C LEU A 94 3.94 9.97 4.89
N LYS A 95 4.48 10.99 5.55
CA LYS A 95 5.88 11.38 5.38
C LYS A 95 6.75 10.51 6.29
N LEU A 96 7.75 9.85 5.70
CA LEU A 96 8.72 9.00 6.38
C LEU A 96 9.99 9.82 6.65
N PRO A 97 10.24 10.29 7.89
CA PRO A 97 11.44 11.05 8.23
C PRO A 97 12.62 10.16 8.60
N ASP A 98 13.77 10.79 8.82
CA ASP A 98 14.98 10.19 9.39
C ASP A 98 15.46 8.94 8.65
N LEU A 99 15.48 9.04 7.32
CA LEU A 99 16.02 8.03 6.41
C LEU A 99 17.45 8.36 6.02
N LYS A 100 18.18 7.37 5.53
CA LYS A 100 19.55 7.55 5.02
C LYS A 100 19.51 8.01 3.56
N PRO A 101 20.31 9.01 3.16
CA PRO A 101 20.46 9.41 1.75
C PRO A 101 20.98 8.28 0.87
N ARG A 102 20.59 8.24 -0.41
CA ARG A 102 21.04 7.21 -1.37
C ARG A 102 20.72 5.77 -0.91
N HIS A 103 19.59 5.56 -0.23
CA HIS A 103 19.16 4.23 0.18
C HIS A 103 17.78 3.90 -0.37
N LYS A 104 17.61 2.64 -0.77
CA LYS A 104 16.33 2.09 -1.19
C LYS A 104 15.54 1.65 0.03
N TYR A 105 14.28 2.07 0.08
CA TYR A 105 13.32 1.65 1.07
C TYR A 105 12.14 0.97 0.38
N GLU A 106 11.61 -0.05 1.04
CA GLU A 106 10.40 -0.76 0.63
C GLU A 106 9.34 -0.57 1.71
N CYS A 107 8.15 -0.14 1.31
CA CYS A 107 7.03 0.13 2.21
C CYS A 107 5.79 -0.64 1.78
N ARG A 108 5.02 -1.08 2.77
CA ARG A 108 3.72 -1.72 2.60
C ARG A 108 2.72 -1.12 3.57
N VAL A 109 1.46 -1.02 3.15
CA VAL A 109 0.36 -0.50 3.97
C VAL A 109 -0.72 -1.56 4.12
N ARG A 110 -1.30 -1.71 5.31
CA ARG A 110 -2.45 -2.57 5.57
C ARG A 110 -3.50 -1.84 6.39
N MET A 111 -4.74 -2.31 6.31
CA MET A 111 -5.79 -1.90 7.23
C MET A 111 -5.78 -2.81 8.47
N MET A 112 -6.01 -2.21 9.63
CA MET A 112 -6.10 -2.86 10.94
C MET A 112 -7.50 -2.61 11.51
N THR A 113 -8.20 -3.68 11.87
CA THR A 113 -9.49 -3.66 12.57
C THR A 113 -9.41 -4.59 13.78
N VAL A 114 -10.55 -5.12 14.25
CA VAL A 114 -10.62 -6.29 15.16
C VAL A 114 -9.90 -7.52 14.59
N SER A 115 -9.80 -7.60 13.26
CA SER A 115 -8.96 -8.55 12.53
C SER A 115 -7.84 -7.81 11.79
N VAL A 116 -6.66 -8.44 11.70
CA VAL A 116 -5.51 -7.90 10.97
C VAL A 116 -5.73 -8.12 9.48
N GLY A 117 -5.75 -7.02 8.70
CA GLY A 117 -5.90 -7.08 7.25
C GLY A 117 -4.62 -7.48 6.52
N GLN A 118 -4.77 -7.80 5.22
CA GLN A 118 -3.65 -8.13 4.35
C GLN A 118 -2.84 -6.88 3.96
N HIS A 119 -1.53 -7.04 3.75
CA HIS A 119 -0.67 -5.99 3.21
C HIS A 119 -0.93 -5.72 1.73
N SER A 120 -0.88 -4.44 1.37
CA SER A 120 -0.76 -3.99 -0.03
C SER A 120 0.48 -4.61 -0.68
N GLN A 121 0.52 -4.57 -2.02
CA GLN A 121 1.76 -4.82 -2.72
C GLN A 121 2.85 -3.85 -2.21
N PRO A 122 4.10 -4.33 -2.00
CA PRO A 122 5.18 -3.49 -1.55
C PRO A 122 5.56 -2.50 -2.65
N VAL A 123 5.83 -1.26 -2.24
CA VAL A 123 6.34 -0.20 -3.12
C VAL A 123 7.73 0.20 -2.67
N SER A 124 8.62 0.49 -3.62
CA SER A 124 10.00 0.85 -3.29
C SER A 124 10.45 2.13 -3.98
N ALA A 125 11.27 2.91 -3.29
CA ALA A 125 11.84 4.15 -3.78
C ALA A 125 13.21 4.40 -3.15
N TRP A 126 14.03 5.19 -3.84
CA TRP A 126 15.30 5.67 -3.33
C TRP A 126 15.12 7.05 -2.71
N THR A 127 15.79 7.31 -1.59
CA THR A 127 15.99 8.68 -1.10
C THR A 127 16.93 9.45 -2.04
N LEU A 128 16.83 10.78 -2.04
CA LEU A 128 17.69 11.61 -2.89
C LEU A 128 19.17 11.44 -2.50
N SER A 129 20.05 11.60 -3.49
CA SER A 129 21.50 11.57 -3.26
C SER A 129 21.96 12.82 -2.52
N ASN A 130 22.85 12.63 -1.54
CA ASN A 130 23.63 13.69 -0.90
C ASN A 130 25.01 13.88 -1.55
N GLU A 131 25.35 13.06 -2.55
CA GLU A 131 26.61 13.11 -3.29
C GLU A 131 26.37 13.56 -4.72
N LEU A 132 27.39 14.17 -5.34
CA LEU A 132 27.39 14.46 -6.77
C LEU A 132 27.24 13.16 -7.56
N PRO A 133 26.44 13.17 -8.65
CA PRO A 133 26.31 11.99 -9.49
C PRO A 133 27.69 11.63 -10.07
N PRO A 134 28.09 10.34 -10.06
CA PRO A 134 29.34 9.92 -10.65
C PRO A 134 29.32 10.13 -12.17
N ALA A 135 30.50 10.21 -12.76
CA ALA A 135 30.62 10.27 -14.21
C ALA A 135 29.94 9.04 -14.85
N PRO A 136 29.18 9.23 -15.95
CA PRO A 136 28.61 8.11 -16.68
C PRO A 136 29.73 7.19 -17.18
N SER A 137 29.47 5.88 -17.13
CA SER A 137 30.41 4.83 -17.52
C SER A 137 29.93 4.11 -18.77
N ALA A 138 30.77 3.25 -19.36
CA ALA A 138 30.42 2.47 -20.55
C ALA A 138 29.90 3.31 -21.73
N ILE A 139 30.41 4.53 -21.90
CA ILE A 139 30.03 5.42 -23.01
C ILE A 139 30.40 4.74 -24.33
N ARG A 140 29.41 4.55 -25.20
CA ARG A 140 29.58 3.93 -26.52
C ARG A 140 28.71 4.65 -27.54
N SER A 141 29.27 4.94 -28.70
CA SER A 141 28.51 5.37 -29.87
C SER A 141 28.18 4.20 -30.78
N CYS A 142 26.98 4.19 -31.33
CA CYS A 142 26.51 3.23 -32.32
C CYS A 142 25.65 3.95 -33.39
N ASN A 143 25.37 3.27 -34.50
CA ASN A 143 24.59 3.82 -35.62
C ASN A 143 25.08 5.19 -36.10
N ILE A 144 26.40 5.29 -36.34
CA ILE A 144 27.02 6.52 -36.83
C ILE A 144 26.70 6.65 -38.32
N THR A 145 26.09 7.77 -38.69
CA THR A 145 25.82 8.21 -40.07
C THR A 145 26.47 9.58 -40.29
N ASP A 146 26.37 10.11 -41.51
CA ASP A 146 26.89 11.45 -41.83
C ASP A 146 26.18 12.57 -41.04
N THR A 147 25.00 12.31 -40.45
CA THR A 147 24.18 13.32 -39.76
C THR A 147 23.76 12.95 -38.34
N SER A 148 24.03 11.73 -37.88
CA SER A 148 23.56 11.27 -36.58
C SER A 148 24.43 10.17 -35.98
N ALA A 149 24.38 10.06 -34.66
CA ALA A 149 24.91 8.94 -33.91
C ALA A 149 24.02 8.69 -32.69
N ILE A 150 23.98 7.45 -32.22
CA ILE A 150 23.34 7.10 -30.95
C ILE A 150 24.45 6.97 -29.91
N VAL A 151 24.35 7.70 -28.81
CA VAL A 151 25.26 7.58 -27.66
C VAL A 151 24.54 6.82 -26.55
N THR A 152 25.21 5.81 -26.01
CA THR A 152 24.71 4.97 -24.91
C THR A 152 25.71 5.04 -23.74
N TRP A 153 25.20 4.99 -22.52
CA TRP A 153 26.00 5.05 -21.30
C TRP A 153 25.29 4.33 -20.15
N SER A 154 26.04 4.05 -19.08
CA SER A 154 25.58 3.38 -17.87
C SER A 154 25.86 4.23 -16.63
N LEU A 155 25.02 4.08 -15.60
CA LEU A 155 25.10 4.84 -14.36
C LEU A 155 25.12 3.89 -13.16
N ALA A 156 25.81 4.30 -12.09
CA ALA A 156 25.80 3.56 -10.84
C ALA A 156 24.45 3.72 -10.13
N GLU A 157 23.88 2.61 -9.64
CA GLU A 157 22.60 2.62 -8.93
C GLU A 157 22.61 3.53 -7.68
N GLY A 158 21.41 4.01 -7.30
CA GLY A 158 21.19 4.83 -6.12
C GLY A 158 21.48 6.33 -6.30
N HIS A 159 22.04 6.74 -7.44
CA HIS A 159 22.22 8.16 -7.76
C HIS A 159 20.96 8.69 -8.42
N SER A 160 20.21 9.53 -7.71
CA SER A 160 19.04 10.21 -8.25
C SER A 160 19.48 11.25 -9.29
N ILE A 161 19.12 11.05 -10.56
CA ILE A 161 19.42 11.99 -11.64
C ILE A 161 18.12 12.68 -12.05
N SER A 162 18.13 14.01 -12.03
CA SER A 162 16.99 14.83 -12.44
C SER A 162 17.16 15.43 -13.84
N LYS A 163 18.40 15.47 -14.39
CA LYS A 163 18.69 16.13 -15.66
C LYS A 163 19.94 15.56 -16.34
N VAL A 164 19.86 15.41 -17.67
CA VAL A 164 21.02 15.19 -18.56
C VAL A 164 21.31 16.52 -19.26
N ILE A 165 22.60 16.89 -19.35
CA ILE A 165 23.06 18.08 -20.08
C ILE A 165 23.84 17.55 -21.28
N ASP A 166 23.42 17.96 -22.47
CA ASP A 166 24.03 17.69 -23.78
C ASP A 166 24.31 19.03 -24.45
#